data_AF-A0A4C1XL04-F1
#
_entry.id   AF-A0A4C1XL04-F1
#
_cell.length_a   1.000
_cell.length_b   1.000
_cell.length_c   1.000
_cell.angle_alpha   90.00
_cell.angle_beta   90.00
_cell.angle_gamma   90.00
#
_symmetry.space_group_name_H-M   'P 1'
#
loop_
_entity.id
_entity.type
_entity.pdbx_description
1 polymer ?
#
loop_
_entity_poly.entity_id
_entity_poly.type
_entity_poly.pdbx_seq_one_letter_code
_entity_poly.pdbx_strand_id
1 'polypeptide(L)'
;MELDKENVVQAVVLGDTFNNNFYPISGEKSLALFPMVGVPLIDFVLESLAQGGVGETILFCCQDVQNIKDHIKKCIDKKSSWSLTMEVHIKTSDSCLTMGDAMREIDASGVIKGPFILTGVNSISNIPYATLLEQHK
;
A
#
# COMPACT_ATOMS: atom_id res chain seq x y z
N MET A 1 0.09 -21.35 17.42
CA MET A 1 -1.15 -20.94 16.76
C MET A 1 -0.75 -20.37 15.42
N GLU A 2 -0.70 -21.22 14.40
CA GLU A 2 -0.59 -20.76 13.02
C GLU A 2 -1.88 -19.99 12.73
N LEU A 3 -1.79 -18.67 12.57
CA LEU A 3 -2.92 -17.90 12.08
C LEU A 3 -3.24 -18.43 10.69
N ASP A 4 -4.45 -18.95 10.56
CA ASP A 4 -5.04 -19.45 9.34
C ASP A 4 -4.91 -18.38 8.23
N LYS A 5 -3.89 -18.53 7.37
CA LYS A 5 -3.55 -17.57 6.29
C LYS A 5 -4.67 -17.45 5.25
N GLU A 6 -5.73 -18.25 5.34
CA GLU A 6 -6.84 -18.28 4.40
C GLU A 6 -7.89 -17.18 4.66
N ASN A 7 -7.83 -16.45 5.79
CA ASN A 7 -8.78 -15.37 6.11
C ASN A 7 -8.12 -14.01 6.38
N VAL A 8 -6.87 -13.80 5.99
CA VAL A 8 -6.22 -12.49 6.14
C VAL A 8 -6.80 -11.52 5.09
N VAL A 9 -7.30 -10.37 5.54
CA VAL A 9 -7.75 -9.30 4.65
C VAL A 9 -6.52 -8.70 3.97
N GLN A 10 -6.51 -8.78 2.63
CA GLN A 10 -5.44 -8.24 1.79
C GLN A 10 -5.82 -6.87 1.21
N ALA A 11 -4.84 -5.99 1.10
CA ALA A 11 -4.97 -4.73 0.39
C ALA A 11 -3.83 -4.54 -0.62
N VAL A 12 -4.13 -3.83 -1.71
CA VAL A 12 -3.18 -3.35 -2.71
C VAL A 12 -3.15 -1.83 -2.63
N VAL A 13 -1.97 -1.28 -2.37
CA VAL A 13 -1.72 0.17 -2.37
C VAL A 13 -0.91 0.53 -3.61
N LEU A 14 -1.48 1.37 -4.46
CA LEU A 14 -0.77 1.98 -5.57
C LEU A 14 0.02 3.19 -5.06
N GLY A 15 1.34 3.06 -4.99
CA GLY A 15 2.28 4.11 -4.58
C GLY A 15 2.42 5.22 -5.62
N ASP A 16 2.15 4.92 -6.89
CA ASP A 16 2.13 5.87 -8.00
C ASP A 16 0.70 6.21 -8.38
N THR A 17 0.46 7.47 -8.72
CA THR A 17 -0.89 7.97 -9.04
C THR A 17 -1.21 7.92 -10.54
N PHE A 18 -0.24 7.49 -11.38
CA PHE A 18 -0.35 7.39 -12.85
C PHE A 18 -0.93 8.64 -13.52
N ASN A 19 -0.69 9.82 -12.92
CA ASN A 19 -1.15 11.12 -13.40
C ASN A 19 -0.11 12.22 -13.13
N ASN A 20 -0.28 13.35 -13.79
CA ASN A 20 0.65 14.48 -13.71
C ASN A 20 0.16 15.64 -12.81
N ASN A 21 -0.79 15.37 -11.90
CA ASN A 21 -1.43 16.42 -11.11
C ASN A 21 -0.46 17.17 -10.19
N PHE A 22 0.64 16.51 -9.79
CA PHE A 22 1.66 17.07 -8.90
C PHE A 22 2.97 17.41 -9.62
N TYR A 23 2.96 17.46 -10.95
CA TYR A 23 4.13 17.89 -11.72
C TYR A 23 4.39 19.40 -11.50
N PRO A 24 5.64 19.84 -11.27
CA PRO A 24 6.92 19.11 -11.44
C PRO A 24 7.41 18.31 -10.24
N ILE A 25 6.78 18.45 -9.07
CA ILE A 25 7.25 17.86 -7.80
C ILE A 25 7.30 16.32 -7.88
N SER A 26 6.31 15.70 -8.53
CA SER A 26 6.28 14.24 -8.73
C SER A 26 7.35 13.71 -9.68
N GLY A 27 8.09 14.59 -10.39
CA GLY A 27 9.21 14.19 -11.25
C GLY A 27 10.50 13.91 -10.48
N GLU A 28 10.66 14.51 -9.29
CA GLU A 28 11.87 14.36 -8.46
C GLU A 28 11.65 13.38 -7.29
N LYS A 29 10.42 13.30 -6.76
CA LYS A 29 10.10 12.49 -5.59
C LYS A 29 8.75 11.81 -5.74
N SER A 30 8.67 10.53 -5.34
CA SER A 30 7.39 9.80 -5.34
C SER A 30 6.41 10.42 -4.34
N LEU A 31 5.13 10.49 -4.76
CA LEU A 31 4.03 10.98 -3.91
C LEU A 31 3.88 10.17 -2.63
N ALA A 32 4.25 8.88 -2.64
CA ALA A 32 4.21 8.05 -1.45
C ALA A 32 5.04 8.61 -0.28
N LEU A 33 6.17 9.25 -0.59
CA LEU A 33 7.06 9.86 0.40
C LEU A 33 6.81 11.37 0.57
N PHE A 34 5.73 11.89 0.01
CA PHE A 34 5.38 13.29 0.16
C PHE A 34 4.95 13.56 1.62
N PRO A 35 5.56 14.55 2.30
CA PRO A 35 5.23 14.83 3.69
C PRO A 35 3.91 15.61 3.78
N MET A 36 2.94 15.07 4.52
CA MET A 36 1.71 15.74 4.94
C MET A 36 1.77 15.94 6.46
N VAL A 37 1.76 17.20 6.92
CA VAL A 37 1.87 17.55 8.35
C VAL A 37 3.13 16.93 9.01
N GLY A 38 4.23 16.84 8.25
CA GLY A 38 5.51 16.31 8.73
C GLY A 38 5.65 14.78 8.72
N VAL A 39 4.62 14.04 8.29
CA VAL A 39 4.63 12.57 8.16
C VAL A 39 4.42 12.17 6.69
N PRO A 40 5.15 11.18 6.14
CA PRO A 40 4.93 10.70 4.77
C PRO A 40 3.52 10.16 4.54
N LEU A 41 2.94 10.44 3.37
CA LEU A 41 1.61 9.98 2.98
C LEU A 41 1.41 8.47 3.14
N ILE A 42 2.42 7.69 2.77
CA ILE A 42 2.38 6.23 2.89
C ILE A 42 2.07 5.75 4.31
N ASP A 43 2.58 6.41 5.35
CA ASP A 43 2.34 6.00 6.73
C ASP A 43 0.86 6.18 7.12
N PHE A 44 0.21 7.26 6.65
CA PHE A 44 -1.21 7.48 6.89
C PHE A 44 -2.08 6.41 6.22
N VAL A 45 -1.73 6.00 5.01
CA VAL A 45 -2.48 4.95 4.29
C VAL A 45 -2.30 3.60 4.98
N LEU A 46 -1.06 3.25 5.36
CA LEU A 46 -0.79 2.00 6.08
C LEU A 46 -1.47 1.99 7.45
N GLU A 47 -1.53 3.13 8.14
CA GLU A 47 -2.28 3.25 9.40
C GLU A 47 -3.79 3.10 9.18
N SER A 48 -4.36 3.72 8.15
CA SER A 48 -5.77 3.57 7.78
C SER A 48 -6.13 2.10 7.52
N LEU A 49 -5.30 1.39 6.76
CA LEU A 49 -5.50 -0.03 6.46
C LEU A 49 -5.37 -0.91 7.71
N ALA A 50 -4.34 -0.69 8.51
CA ALA A 50 -4.14 -1.42 9.76
C ALA A 50 -5.30 -1.22 10.74
N GLN A 51 -5.77 0.03 10.92
CA GLN A 51 -6.93 0.33 11.76
C GLN A 51 -8.23 -0.27 11.21
N GLY A 52 -8.36 -0.36 9.88
CA GLY A 52 -9.52 -1.00 9.24
C GLY A 52 -9.48 -2.52 9.23
N GLY A 53 -8.49 -3.16 9.87
CA GLY A 53 -8.41 -4.62 10.03
C GLY A 53 -7.73 -5.36 8.88
N VAL A 54 -6.93 -4.67 8.06
CA VAL A 54 -6.10 -5.28 7.02
C VAL A 54 -4.86 -5.91 7.65
N GLY A 55 -4.59 -7.18 7.32
CA GLY A 55 -3.44 -7.92 7.85
C GLY A 55 -2.27 -8.04 6.88
N GLU A 56 -2.52 -7.92 5.57
CA GLU A 56 -1.47 -7.97 4.55
C GLU A 56 -1.68 -6.86 3.51
N THR A 57 -0.65 -6.09 3.23
CA THR A 57 -0.68 -5.02 2.22
C THR A 57 0.42 -5.21 1.20
N ILE A 58 0.05 -5.15 -0.08
CA ILE A 58 0.96 -5.14 -1.21
C ILE A 58 1.09 -3.70 -1.69
N LEU A 59 2.25 -3.10 -1.46
CA LEU A 59 2.60 -1.77 -1.96
C LEU A 59 3.24 -1.90 -3.34
N PHE A 60 2.59 -1.35 -4.37
CA PHE A 60 3.12 -1.32 -5.72
C PHE A 60 3.73 0.05 -6.03
N CYS A 61 5.03 0.09 -6.33
CA CYS A 61 5.76 1.32 -6.64
C CYS A 61 6.69 1.15 -7.86
N CYS A 62 6.68 2.13 -8.74
CA CYS A 62 7.54 2.25 -9.91
C CYS A 62 8.64 3.30 -9.69
N GLN A 63 8.31 4.40 -9.00
CA GLN A 63 9.26 5.49 -8.74
C GLN A 63 9.82 5.44 -7.32
N ASP A 64 11.04 5.94 -7.17
CA ASP A 64 11.70 6.16 -5.86
C ASP A 64 11.72 4.93 -4.94
N VAL A 65 11.78 3.75 -5.56
CA VAL A 65 11.64 2.44 -4.91
C VAL A 65 12.59 2.26 -3.73
N GLN A 66 13.84 2.68 -3.89
CA GLN A 66 14.87 2.47 -2.88
C GLN A 66 14.55 3.27 -1.61
N ASN A 67 14.20 4.55 -1.75
CA ASN A 67 13.81 5.39 -0.62
C ASN A 67 12.54 4.89 0.06
N ILE A 68 11.58 4.35 -0.71
CA ILE A 68 10.37 3.74 -0.15
C ILE A 68 10.72 2.50 0.67
N LYS A 69 11.56 1.60 0.14
CA LYS A 69 12.03 0.41 0.86
C LYS A 69 12.77 0.77 2.15
N ASP A 70 13.66 1.76 2.10
CA ASP A 70 14.40 2.24 3.26
C ASP A 70 13.49 2.89 4.30
N HIS A 71 12.48 3.65 3.87
CA HIS A 71 11.47 4.24 4.76
C HIS A 71 10.64 3.18 5.47
N ILE A 72 10.09 2.21 4.73
CA ILE A 72 9.31 1.11 5.30
C ILE A 72 10.14 0.29 6.29
N LYS A 73 11.40 -0.03 5.93
CA LYS A 73 12.31 -0.74 6.84
C LYS A 73 12.57 0.04 8.14
N LYS A 74 12.74 1.35 8.04
CA LYS A 74 12.91 2.24 9.20
C LYS A 74 11.66 2.29 10.08
N CYS A 75 10.47 2.29 9.50
CA CYS A 75 9.21 2.23 10.25
C CYS A 75 9.02 0.90 10.96
N ILE A 76 9.40 -0.21 10.32
CA ILE A 76 9.38 -1.55 10.94
C ILE A 76 10.36 -1.63 12.11
N ASP A 77 11.59 -1.14 11.94
CA ASP A 77 12.61 -1.10 13.00
C ASP A 77 12.15 -0.27 14.23
N LYS A 78 11.49 0.85 13.96
CA LYS A 78 10.88 1.71 14.99
C LYS A 78 9.60 1.15 15.61
N LYS A 79 9.07 0.02 15.13
CA LYS A 79 7.80 -0.57 15.55
C LYS A 79 6.62 0.40 15.43
N SER A 80 6.49 1.05 14.29
CA SER A 80 5.31 1.87 13.97
C SER A 80 4.02 1.08 14.17
N SER A 81 2.93 1.73 14.60
CA SER A 81 1.66 1.08 14.96
C SER A 81 1.15 0.08 13.92
N TRP A 82 1.20 0.44 12.63
CA TRP A 82 0.76 -0.43 11.53
C TRP A 82 1.66 -1.67 11.34
N SER A 83 2.95 -1.58 11.65
CA SER A 83 3.92 -2.68 11.46
C SER A 83 3.75 -3.84 12.46
N LEU A 84 2.97 -3.61 13.53
CA LEU A 84 2.70 -4.62 14.55
C LEU A 84 1.52 -5.53 14.18
N THR A 85 0.60 -5.05 13.35
CA THR A 85 -0.65 -5.74 13.02
C THR A 85 -0.74 -6.14 11.55
N MET A 86 0.14 -5.61 10.69
CA MET A 86 0.05 -5.76 9.25
C MET A 86 1.43 -6.01 8.61
N GLU A 87 1.49 -6.98 7.69
CA GLU A 87 2.67 -7.24 6.85
C GLU A 87 2.62 -6.40 5.56
N VAL A 88 3.74 -5.82 5.16
CA VAL A 88 3.84 -4.98 3.95
C VAL A 88 4.82 -5.59 2.96
N HIS A 89 4.33 -5.92 1.77
CA HIS A 89 5.11 -6.46 0.66
C HIS A 89 5.28 -5.42 -0.43
N ILE A 90 6.52 -5.03 -0.71
CA ILE A 90 6.82 -4.03 -1.75
C ILE A 90 7.04 -4.77 -3.07
N LYS A 91 6.22 -4.44 -4.07
CA LYS A 91 6.32 -4.89 -5.46
C LYS A 91 6.68 -3.72 -6.35
N THR A 92 7.56 -3.98 -7.32
CA THR A 92 8.15 -2.94 -8.16
C THR A 92 8.24 -3.44 -9.58
N SER A 93 7.93 -2.57 -10.53
CA SER A 93 8.04 -2.86 -11.96
C SER A 93 8.50 -1.61 -12.68
N ASP A 94 9.57 -1.73 -13.48
CA ASP A 94 10.18 -0.62 -14.21
C ASP A 94 9.39 -0.25 -15.50
N SER A 95 8.48 -1.11 -15.94
CA SER A 95 7.77 -1.01 -17.22
C SER A 95 6.30 -0.58 -17.09
N CYS A 96 5.80 -0.38 -15.87
CA CYS A 96 4.39 -0.04 -15.66
C CYS A 96 4.13 1.46 -15.84
N LEU A 97 3.30 1.80 -16.83
CA LEU A 97 2.92 3.19 -17.14
C LEU A 97 1.48 3.51 -16.73
N THR A 98 0.67 2.47 -16.49
CA THR A 98 -0.75 2.62 -16.16
C THR A 98 -1.13 1.77 -14.95
N MET A 99 -2.22 2.14 -14.28
CA MET A 99 -2.82 1.32 -13.22
C MET A 99 -3.17 -0.09 -13.73
N GLY A 100 -3.59 -0.22 -14.99
CA GLY A 100 -3.92 -1.52 -15.59
C GLY A 100 -2.70 -2.44 -15.71
N ASP A 101 -1.53 -1.90 -16.07
CA ASP A 101 -0.29 -2.68 -16.14
C ASP A 101 0.14 -3.15 -14.74
N ALA A 102 0.03 -2.27 -13.74
CA ALA A 102 0.28 -2.62 -12.35
C ALA A 102 -0.64 -3.77 -11.89
N MET A 103 -1.93 -3.70 -12.19
CA MET A 103 -2.88 -4.77 -11.83
C MET A 103 -2.58 -6.09 -12.54
N ARG A 104 -2.15 -6.05 -13.81
CA ARG A 104 -1.73 -7.27 -14.55
C ARG A 104 -0.49 -7.91 -13.94
N GLU A 105 0.49 -7.12 -13.52
CA GLU A 105 1.70 -7.62 -12.85
C GLU A 105 1.36 -8.24 -11.49
N ILE A 106 0.44 -7.61 -10.75
CA ILE A 106 -0.03 -8.14 -9.47
C ILE A 106 -0.77 -9.47 -9.67
N ASP A 107 -1.65 -9.56 -10.66
CA ASP A 107 -2.35 -10.79 -11.04
C ASP A 107 -1.37 -11.91 -11.45
N ALA A 108 -0.40 -11.59 -12.32
CA ALA A 108 0.64 -12.52 -12.75
C ALA A 108 1.52 -13.02 -11.59
N SER A 109 1.69 -12.22 -10.54
CA SER A 109 2.47 -12.61 -9.37
C SER A 109 1.74 -13.58 -8.42
N GLY A 110 0.43 -13.79 -8.59
CA GLY A 110 -0.36 -14.75 -7.83
C GLY A 110 -0.42 -14.50 -6.32
N VAL A 111 -0.13 -13.26 -5.88
CA VAL A 111 -0.07 -12.90 -4.46
C VAL A 111 -1.44 -12.67 -3.82
N ILE A 112 -2.43 -12.29 -4.63
CA ILE A 112 -3.80 -12.03 -4.17
C ILE A 112 -4.57 -13.36 -4.11
N LYS A 113 -5.21 -13.60 -2.97
CA LYS A 113 -6.00 -14.79 -2.68
C LYS A 113 -7.40 -14.38 -2.24
N GLY A 114 -8.22 -13.98 -3.21
CA GLY A 114 -9.64 -13.66 -2.98
C GLY A 114 -9.97 -12.16 -2.98
N PRO A 115 -11.07 -11.74 -2.32
CA PRO A 115 -11.49 -10.34 -2.32
C PRO A 115 -10.48 -9.48 -1.55
N PHE A 116 -10.11 -8.35 -2.13
CA PHE A 116 -9.07 -7.47 -1.61
C PHE A 116 -9.48 -6.00 -1.76
N ILE A 117 -8.80 -5.13 -1.02
CA ILE A 117 -9.01 -3.68 -1.08
C ILE A 117 -8.00 -3.08 -2.05
N LEU A 118 -8.46 -2.34 -3.05
CA LEU A 118 -7.57 -1.56 -3.93
C LEU A 118 -7.65 -0.08 -3.55
N THR A 119 -6.50 0.52 -3.22
CA THR A 119 -6.43 1.93 -2.83
C THR A 119 -5.18 2.62 -3.37
N GLY A 120 -5.24 3.95 -3.49
CA GLY A 120 -4.10 4.78 -3.87
C GLY A 120 -3.41 5.38 -2.65
N VAL A 121 -2.14 5.79 -2.80
CA VAL A 121 -1.36 6.39 -1.71
C VAL A 121 -1.89 7.75 -1.20
N ASN A 122 -2.86 8.33 -1.91
CA ASN A 122 -3.53 9.58 -1.55
C ASN A 122 -4.83 9.38 -0.74
N SER A 123 -5.19 8.15 -0.40
CA SER A 123 -6.46 7.83 0.26
C SER A 123 -6.27 7.60 1.76
N ILE A 124 -6.72 8.57 2.57
CA ILE A 124 -6.65 8.52 4.03
C ILE A 124 -8.09 8.41 4.55
N SER A 125 -8.37 7.38 5.35
CA SER A 125 -9.69 7.17 5.93
C SER A 125 -9.63 6.49 7.30
N ASN A 126 -10.75 6.46 8.02
CA ASN A 126 -10.93 5.72 9.27
C ASN A 126 -12.02 4.64 9.12
N ILE A 127 -12.18 4.11 7.91
CA ILE A 127 -13.25 3.19 7.55
C ILE A 127 -12.90 1.77 8.05
N PRO A 128 -13.86 1.04 8.66
CA PRO A 128 -13.65 -0.36 9.03
C PRO A 128 -13.69 -1.26 7.79
N TYR A 129 -12.56 -1.38 7.07
CA TYR A 129 -12.47 -2.13 5.82
C TYR A 129 -12.86 -3.60 5.96
N ALA A 130 -12.50 -4.25 7.08
CA ALA A 130 -12.86 -5.64 7.35
C ALA A 130 -14.39 -5.86 7.29
N THR A 131 -15.16 -5.00 7.95
CA THR A 131 -16.63 -5.08 7.95
C THR A 131 -17.22 -4.84 6.57
N LEU A 132 -16.66 -3.91 5.79
CA LEU A 132 -17.11 -3.68 4.42
C LEU A 132 -16.81 -4.87 3.51
N LEU A 133 -15.66 -5.52 3.70
CA LEU A 133 -15.29 -6.70 2.94
C LEU A 133 -16.19 -7.90 3.29
N GLU A 134 -16.61 -8.03 4.56
CA GLU A 134 -17.61 -9.02 4.98
C GLU A 134 -18.97 -8.81 4.31
N GLN A 135 -19.39 -7.55 4.13
CA GLN A 135 -20.64 -7.23 3.41
C GLN A 135 -20.55 -7.46 1.90
N HIS A 136 -19.34 -7.45 1.34
CA HIS A 136 -19.10 -7.67 -0.08
C HIS A 136 -19.07 -9.16 -0.46
N LYS A 137 -18.67 -10.03 0.48
CA LYS A 137 -18.71 -11.50 0.32
C LYS A 137 -20.13 -12.01 0.13
#